data_AF-A0A0Q8T0I1-F1
#
_entry.id   AF-A0A0Q8T0I1-F1
#
_cell.length_a   1.000
_cell.length_b   1.000
_cell.length_c   1.000
_cell.angle_alpha   90.00
_cell.angle_beta   90.00
_cell.angle_gamma   90.00
#
_symmetry.space_group_name_H-M   'P 1'
#
loop_
_entity.id
_entity.type
_entity.pdbx_description
1 polymer ?
#
loop_
_entity_poly.entity_id
_entity_poly.type
_entity_poly.pdbx_seq_one_letter_code
_entity_poly.pdbx_strand_id
1 'polypeptide(L)'
;MEIVVPRTMTQMKKRLEEAMNDAYEAEEIIPLLKEVIAKFELVPGDLFEVAALETKAVPSLPPPSPKPLSSQMGMYQDDQGNTWGGKGRRPNWLNDALEHGKRLEDFLVRGRRLRGAK
;
A
#
# COMPACT_ATOMS: atom_id res chain seq x y z
N MET A 1 13.11 28.98 40.89
CA MET A 1 13.17 29.04 39.42
C MET A 1 12.23 27.96 38.89
N GLU A 2 10.95 28.29 38.73
CA GLU A 2 9.97 27.34 38.18
C GLU A 2 10.08 27.37 36.66
N ILE A 3 10.45 26.23 36.07
CA ILE A 3 10.53 26.10 34.62
C ILE A 3 9.08 26.04 34.11
N VAL A 4 8.54 27.21 33.75
CA VAL A 4 7.23 27.32 33.11
C VAL A 4 7.33 26.65 31.75
N VAL A 5 6.80 25.43 31.65
CA VAL A 5 6.78 24.66 30.41
C VAL A 5 5.98 25.47 29.38
N PRO A 6 6.56 25.86 28.23
CA PRO A 6 5.84 26.68 27.26
C PRO A 6 4.65 25.88 26.71
N ARG A 7 3.50 26.54 26.51
CA ARG A 7 2.25 25.92 26.06
C ARG A 7 2.38 25.08 24.78
N THR A 8 3.39 25.38 23.95
CA THR A 8 3.74 24.63 22.75
C THR A 8 4.27 23.23 23.07
N MET A 9 5.12 23.11 24.09
CA MET A 9 5.72 21.85 24.51
C MET A 9 4.71 20.94 25.21
N THR A 10 3.75 21.53 25.93
CA THR A 10 2.60 20.80 26.48
C THR A 10 1.69 20.26 25.35
N GLN A 11 1.43 21.04 24.31
CA GLN A 11 0.63 20.59 23.16
C GLN A 11 1.32 19.46 22.36
N MET A 12 2.64 19.55 22.16
CA MET A 12 3.38 18.50 21.47
C MET A 12 3.37 17.17 22.23
N LYS A 13 3.55 17.22 23.56
CA LYS A 13 3.45 16.04 24.42
C LYS A 13 2.04 15.43 24.39
N LYS A 14 1.01 16.27 24.48
CA LYS A 14 -0.38 15.81 24.42
C LYS A 14 -0.69 15.09 23.09
N ARG A 15 -0.27 15.65 21.95
CA ARG A 15 -0.46 15.02 20.63
C ARG A 15 0.27 13.69 20.50
N LEU A 16 1.46 13.57 21.08
CA LEU A 16 2.20 12.30 21.08
C LEU A 16 1.48 11.25 21.92
N GLU A 17 0.98 11.64 23.10
CA GLU A 17 0.21 10.78 23.99
C GLU A 17 -1.11 10.32 23.36
N GLU A 18 -1.85 11.25 22.73
CA GLU A 18 -3.08 10.94 21.98
C GLU A 18 -2.80 9.95 20.83
N ALA A 19 -1.76 10.18 20.02
CA ALA A 19 -1.40 9.25 18.94
C ALA A 19 -0.97 7.86 19.44
N MET A 20 -0.33 7.80 20.62
CA MET A 20 0.03 6.53 21.25
C MET A 20 -1.20 5.81 21.82
N ASN A 21 -2.17 6.55 22.36
CA ASN A 21 -3.44 6.00 22.83
C ASN A 21 -4.27 5.46 21.66
N ASP A 22 -4.41 6.24 20.58
CA ASP A 22 -5.12 5.83 19.37
C ASP A 22 -4.52 4.54 18.76
N ALA A 23 -3.18 4.42 18.78
CA ALA A 23 -2.50 3.22 18.32
C ALA A 23 -2.81 2.01 19.22
N TYR A 24 -2.80 2.19 20.53
CA TYR A 24 -3.16 1.12 21.49
C TYR A 24 -4.62 0.68 21.32
N GLU A 25 -5.55 1.63 21.19
CA GLU A 25 -6.96 1.33 20.93
C GLU A 25 -7.14 0.59 19.60
N ALA A 26 -6.41 0.99 18.55
CA ALA A 26 -6.41 0.28 17.28
C ALA A 26 -5.87 -1.16 17.43
N GLU A 27 -4.79 -1.35 18.19
CA GLU A 27 -4.23 -2.69 18.45
C GLU A 27 -5.21 -3.60 19.20
N GLU A 28 -6.06 -3.06 20.07
CA GLU A 28 -7.13 -3.81 20.75
C GLU A 28 -8.33 -4.11 19.82
N ILE A 29 -8.70 -3.19 18.93
CA ILE A 29 -9.86 -3.35 18.04
C ILE A 29 -9.56 -4.22 16.83
N ILE A 30 -8.33 -4.17 16.28
CA ILE A 30 -7.93 -4.96 15.10
C ILE A 30 -8.17 -6.47 15.26
N PRO A 31 -7.79 -7.16 16.36
CA PRO A 31 -8.08 -8.59 16.52
C PRO A 31 -9.58 -8.87 16.57
N LEU A 32 -10.36 -8.04 17.26
CA LEU A 32 -11.82 -8.18 17.34
C LEU A 32 -12.46 -8.02 15.95
N LEU A 33 -12.03 -7.03 15.18
CA LEU A 33 -12.52 -6.84 13.81
C LEU A 33 -12.13 -8.02 12.90
N LYS A 34 -10.92 -8.58 13.05
CA LYS A 34 -10.50 -9.78 12.32
C LYS A 34 -11.38 -10.99 12.64
N GLU A 35 -11.74 -11.18 13.90
CA GLU A 35 -12.66 -12.25 14.30
C GLU A 35 -14.06 -12.06 13.71
N VAL A 36 -14.59 -10.84 13.73
CA VAL A 36 -15.89 -10.52 13.12
C VAL A 36 -15.85 -10.75 11.61
N ILE A 37 -14.81 -10.28 10.92
CA ILE A 37 -14.64 -10.54 9.48
C ILE A 37 -14.60 -12.04 9.18
N ALA A 38 -13.87 -12.82 9.98
CA ALA A 38 -13.79 -14.27 9.79
C ALA A 38 -15.12 -14.98 10.12
N LYS A 39 -15.83 -14.53 11.16
CA LYS A 39 -17.09 -15.13 11.61
C LYS A 39 -18.22 -14.94 10.61
N PHE A 40 -18.26 -13.77 9.97
CA PHE A 40 -19.31 -13.37 9.03
C PHE A 40 -18.87 -13.45 7.57
N GLU A 41 -17.66 -13.96 7.31
CA GLU A 41 -17.06 -14.06 5.96
C GLU A 41 -17.15 -12.74 5.17
N LEU A 42 -17.01 -11.61 5.88
CA LEU A 42 -17.19 -10.28 5.29
C LEU A 42 -16.13 -10.03 4.23
N VAL A 43 -16.57 -9.62 3.04
CA VAL A 43 -15.66 -9.19 1.99
C VAL A 43 -15.53 -7.67 2.01
N PRO A 44 -14.46 -7.09 1.42
CA PRO A 44 -14.28 -5.64 1.40
C PRO A 44 -15.49 -4.86 0.84
N GLY A 45 -16.28 -5.46 -0.05
CA GLY A 45 -17.51 -4.84 -0.56
C GLY A 45 -18.62 -4.64 0.48
N ASP A 46 -18.61 -5.39 1.58
CA ASP A 46 -19.57 -5.24 2.68
C ASP A 46 -19.11 -4.23 3.74
N LEU A 47 -17.80 -3.97 3.80
CA LEU A 47 -17.16 -3.13 4.83
C LEU A 47 -16.91 -1.70 4.36
N PHE A 48 -16.61 -1.54 3.07
CA PHE A 48 -16.31 -0.25 2.47
C PHE A 48 -17.45 0.12 1.53
N GLU A 49 -18.23 1.14 1.89
CA GLU A 49 -19.11 1.77 0.91
C GLU A 49 -18.23 2.26 -0.23
N VAL A 50 -18.43 1.69 -1.41
CA VAL A 50 -17.94 2.30 -2.64
C VAL A 50 -18.67 3.62 -2.76
N ALA A 51 -18.05 4.68 -2.23
CA ALA A 51 -18.33 6.02 -2.71
C ALA A 51 -17.98 5.98 -4.20
N ALA A 52 -18.99 5.66 -5.00
CA ALA A 52 -18.98 5.62 -6.43
C ALA A 52 -18.73 7.04 -6.91
N LEU A 53 -17.47 7.50 -6.87
CA LEU A 53 -17.00 8.37 -7.91
C LEU A 53 -16.92 7.52 -9.17
N GLU A 54 -17.96 7.67 -9.97
CA GLU A 54 -18.01 7.31 -11.37
C GLU A 54 -16.67 7.62 -12.06
N THR A 55 -15.84 6.60 -12.24
CA THR A 55 -14.85 6.60 -13.31
C THR A 55 -15.05 5.33 -14.12
N LYS A 56 -15.96 5.48 -15.08
CA LYS A 56 -16.10 4.74 -16.34
C LYS A 56 -15.90 3.22 -16.26
N ALA A 57 -17.03 2.53 -16.42
CA ALA A 57 -17.16 1.12 -16.76
C ALA A 57 -16.01 0.60 -17.65
N VAL A 58 -15.33 -0.43 -17.17
CA VAL A 58 -14.56 -1.37 -17.98
C VAL A 58 -15.35 -2.69 -17.93
N PRO A 59 -15.70 -3.31 -19.06
CA PRO A 59 -16.63 -4.43 -19.11
C PRO A 59 -16.11 -5.65 -18.32
N SER A 60 -17.05 -6.30 -17.65
CA SER A 60 -16.88 -7.52 -16.86
C SER A 60 -16.02 -8.57 -17.59
N LEU A 61 -14.87 -8.91 -17.01
CA LEU A 61 -14.11 -10.12 -17.32
C LEU A 61 -14.42 -11.19 -16.23
N PRO A 62 -14.48 -12.48 -16.60
CA PRO A 62 -14.91 -13.59 -15.73
C PRO A 62 -14.02 -13.74 -14.48
N PRO A 63 -14.50 -14.46 -13.42
CA PRO A 63 -13.91 -14.43 -12.08
C PRO A 63 -12.42 -14.78 -12.09
N PRO A 64 -11.60 -14.08 -11.29
CA PRO A 64 -10.16 -14.31 -11.26
C PRO A 64 -9.90 -15.72 -10.74
N SER A 65 -9.35 -16.55 -11.61
CA SER A 65 -8.69 -17.81 -11.24
C SER A 65 -7.65 -17.54 -10.13
N PRO A 66 -7.43 -18.50 -9.21
CA PRO A 66 -6.57 -18.28 -8.05
C PRO A 66 -5.15 -17.92 -8.50
N LYS A 67 -4.60 -16.90 -7.84
CA LYS A 67 -3.22 -16.40 -7.97
C LYS A 67 -2.22 -17.55 -8.19
N PRO A 68 -1.21 -17.41 -9.06
CA PRO A 68 0.10 -17.90 -8.67
C PRO A 68 0.73 -16.84 -7.77
N LEU A 69 1.09 -17.29 -6.57
CA LEU A 69 2.10 -16.67 -5.73
C LEU A 69 3.24 -16.10 -6.59
N SER A 70 3.50 -14.81 -6.44
CA SER A 70 4.87 -14.33 -6.46
C SER A 70 4.98 -13.20 -5.46
N SER A 71 5.13 -13.58 -4.19
CA SER A 71 6.04 -12.89 -3.29
C SER A 71 7.45 -13.03 -3.88
N GLN A 72 7.68 -12.39 -5.02
CA GLN A 72 9.00 -12.23 -5.58
C GLN A 72 9.36 -10.79 -5.33
N MET A 73 10.44 -10.61 -4.58
CA MET A 73 11.24 -9.40 -4.50
C MET A 73 11.46 -8.89 -5.94
N GLY A 74 10.54 -8.07 -6.42
CA GLY A 74 10.53 -7.57 -7.78
C GLY A 74 11.59 -6.51 -7.89
N MET A 75 12.72 -6.83 -8.52
CA MET A 75 13.61 -5.78 -8.99
C MET A 75 12.91 -5.11 -10.17
N TYR A 76 12.55 -3.86 -9.98
CA TYR A 76 12.03 -3.00 -11.03
C TYR A 76 13.23 -2.37 -11.75
N GLN A 77 13.21 -2.30 -13.08
CA GLN A 77 14.28 -1.71 -13.88
C GLN A 77 13.70 -0.87 -15.02
N ASP A 78 14.28 0.29 -15.31
CA ASP A 78 13.97 1.08 -16.51
C ASP A 78 14.96 0.84 -17.66
N ASP A 79 14.65 1.41 -18.82
CA ASP A 79 15.49 1.32 -20.03
C ASP A 79 16.85 2.04 -19.88
N GLN A 80 16.95 2.93 -18.90
CA GLN A 80 18.16 3.70 -18.58
C GLN A 80 19.08 2.95 -17.58
N GLY A 81 18.69 1.75 -17.14
CA GLY A 81 19.47 0.93 -16.22
C GLY A 81 19.27 1.25 -14.73
N ASN A 82 18.33 2.12 -14.38
CA ASN A 82 17.94 2.38 -13.00
C ASN A 82 17.16 1.19 -12.46
N THR A 83 17.45 0.76 -11.22
CA THR A 83 16.76 -0.35 -10.58
C THR A 83 16.19 0.00 -9.21
N TRP A 84 15.06 -0.59 -8.85
CA TRP A 84 14.43 -0.44 -7.53
C TRP A 84 13.97 -1.80 -7.00
N GLY A 85 14.32 -2.14 -5.75
CA GLY A 85 14.03 -3.47 -5.18
C GLY A 85 12.63 -3.65 -4.59
N GLY A 86 11.69 -2.72 -4.83
CA GLY A 86 10.33 -2.79 -4.29
C GLY A 86 10.21 -2.47 -2.80
N LYS A 87 11.29 -2.04 -2.13
CA LYS A 87 11.33 -1.69 -0.71
C LYS A 87 11.78 -0.24 -0.51
N GLY A 88 11.12 0.49 0.39
CA GLY A 88 11.42 1.91 0.68
C GLY A 88 10.74 2.90 -0.26
N ARG A 89 11.12 4.20 -0.19
CA ARG A 89 10.56 5.26 -1.03
C ARG A 89 10.84 4.96 -2.52
N ARG A 90 9.82 5.12 -3.36
CA ARG A 90 9.96 4.97 -4.81
C ARG A 90 10.88 6.05 -5.38
N PRO A 91 11.82 5.70 -6.27
CA PRO A 91 12.69 6.67 -6.92
C PRO A 91 11.92 7.50 -7.95
N ASN A 92 12.43 8.71 -8.26
CA ASN A 92 11.74 9.68 -9.10
C ASN A 92 11.46 9.15 -10.52
N TRP A 93 12.37 8.38 -11.12
CA TRP A 93 12.17 7.79 -12.45
C TRP A 93 10.94 6.87 -12.51
N LEU A 94 10.63 6.17 -11.41
CA LEU A 94 9.51 5.26 -11.35
C LEU A 94 8.19 6.04 -11.17
N ASN A 95 8.21 7.12 -10.39
CA ASN A 95 7.05 8.00 -10.27
C ASN A 95 6.77 8.72 -11.59
N ASP A 96 7.80 9.28 -12.23
CA ASP A 96 7.68 9.94 -13.52
C ASP A 96 7.11 9.00 -14.59
N ALA A 97 7.56 7.74 -14.63
CA ALA A 97 6.98 6.73 -15.51
C ALA A 97 5.51 6.41 -15.22
N LEU A 98 5.11 6.40 -13.95
CA LEU A 98 3.71 6.21 -13.54
C LEU A 98 2.85 7.42 -13.96
N GLU A 99 3.39 8.63 -13.86
CA GLU A 99 2.73 9.87 -14.32
C GLU A 99 2.57 9.91 -15.85
N HIS A 100 3.53 9.34 -16.58
CA HIS A 100 3.44 9.14 -18.04
C HIS A 100 2.49 8.00 -18.45
N GLY A 101 1.77 7.40 -17.51
CA GLY A 101 0.75 6.38 -17.78
C GLY A 101 1.29 4.97 -17.99
N LYS A 102 2.58 4.73 -17.70
CA LYS A 102 3.12 3.36 -17.65
C LYS A 102 2.72 2.69 -16.34
N ARG A 103 2.68 1.36 -16.33
CA ARG A 103 2.34 0.61 -15.13
C ARG A 103 3.59 0.16 -14.40
N LEU A 104 3.47 0.00 -13.08
CA LEU A 104 4.55 -0.51 -12.25
C LEU A 104 5.01 -1.91 -12.70
N GLU A 105 4.08 -2.69 -13.25
CA GLU A 105 4.34 -4.03 -13.79
C GLU A 105 5.22 -4.04 -15.05
N ASP A 106 5.26 -2.96 -15.83
CA ASP A 106 6.12 -2.85 -17.02
C ASP A 106 7.61 -2.78 -16.65
N PHE A 107 7.91 -2.26 -15.46
CA PHE A 107 9.27 -2.16 -14.94
C PHE A 107 9.69 -3.41 -14.17
N LEU A 108 8.75 -4.30 -13.83
CA LEU A 108 9.04 -5.49 -13.04
C LEU A 108 9.90 -6.47 -13.84
N VAL A 109 11.16 -6.63 -13.42
CA VAL A 109 12.04 -7.67 -13.97
C VAL A 109 11.56 -9.02 -13.46
N ARG A 110 10.65 -9.65 -14.21
CA ARG A 110 10.35 -11.08 -14.03
C ARG A 110 11.64 -11.84 -14.28
N GLY A 111 12.09 -12.59 -13.28
CA GLY A 111 13.32 -13.39 -13.33
C GLY A 111 13.55 -13.97 -14.72
N ARG A 112 14.60 -13.51 -15.37
CA ARG A 112 15.01 -13.82 -16.74
C ARG A 112 14.92 -15.33 -17.00
N ARG A 113 13.81 -15.80 -17.58
CA ARG A 113 13.88 -16.97 -18.48
C ARG A 113 14.49 -16.43 -19.75
N LEU A 114 15.78 -16.71 -19.93
CA LEU A 114 16.52 -16.51 -21.16
C LEU A 114 15.65 -16.92 -22.35
N ARG A 115 15.19 -15.95 -23.15
CA ARG A 115 14.79 -16.21 -24.53
C ARG A 115 15.91 -15.68 -25.42
N GLY A 116 16.71 -16.62 -25.91
CA GLY A 116 17.49 -16.42 -27.12
C GLY A 116 16.60 -16.41 -28.36
N ALA A 117 17.29 -16.20 -29.49
CA ALA A 117 16.80 -16.08 -30.88
C ALA A 117 16.19 -14.69 -31.20
N LYS A 118 16.66 -13.97 -32.21
CA LYS A 118 17.41 -14.32 -33.43
C LYS A 118 18.19 -13.12 -33.94
#